data_AF-A0A1A0F1A3-F1
#
_entry.id   AF-A0A1A0F1A3-F1
#
_cell.length_a   1.000
_cell.length_b   1.000
_cell.length_c   1.000
_cell.angle_alpha   90.00
_cell.angle_beta   90.00
_cell.angle_gamma   90.00
#
_symmetry.space_group_name_H-M   'P 1'
#
loop_
_entity.id
_entity.type
_entity.pdbx_description
1 polymer ?
#
loop_
_entity_poly.entity_id
_entity_poly.type
_entity_poly.pdbx_seq_one_letter_code
_entity_poly.pdbx_strand_id
1 'polypeptide(L)'
;MFKTTPKKALPPMRAGERESRAGGEQYCLSPLPLPVNSEYAGDVAHIDVRHDEATMDIRQGASPDSMMTAGHILSGLTLFMSGFGLLLLMIAVAKNSLYNMVFIGWGGGLYTGFLFVFMLSIVWMNTLLKRMPPIRLHRQRREVAFVVDPPGRFWLPAPQNLWVVSIVGAIAMGSGLVVVVDLGEWLRGAEDLFPLTVFVIHTSSMAFLFVYPSIYDLICRFCKRERRTVLVPWEEVVAVCGFNPSLGPGAITGFGWNFALLPPDPERPGYTLPGAGIIVSVGGLPGALAQWEYLRRFMEEGAEAITPSVREWGVECYEAYVAREKAECKRTNDMARWRRFRRKRLWEHARFAHWYTEYRMKHILPKAVPSDWLAEWSKPLPKSQWAKPSQAVSELSEHLRAAYQRGEKFVEMGDIEQRFGVAAPPSAQQPYPSLPFRANAEGVDSL
;
A
#
# COMPACT_ATOMS: atom_id res chain seq x y z
N MET A 1 -17.28 25.06 8.19
CA MET A 1 -17.98 24.14 7.26
C MET A 1 -17.73 24.65 5.85
N PHE A 2 -16.64 24.22 5.20
CA PHE A 2 -16.35 24.67 3.83
C PHE A 2 -17.36 24.03 2.89
N LYS A 3 -18.14 24.85 2.17
CA LYS A 3 -19.00 24.39 1.07
C LYS A 3 -18.09 23.96 -0.09
N THR A 4 -17.57 22.74 -0.06
CA THR A 4 -16.76 22.15 -1.13
C THR A 4 -17.63 21.37 -2.11
N THR A 5 -18.69 21.99 -2.60
CA THR A 5 -19.33 21.55 -3.85
C THR A 5 -18.99 22.62 -4.87
N PRO A 6 -17.95 22.44 -5.71
CA PRO A 6 -17.74 23.36 -6.82
C PRO A 6 -18.98 23.29 -7.71
N LYS A 7 -19.64 24.45 -7.93
CA LYS A 7 -20.86 24.59 -8.75
C LYS A 7 -20.61 24.29 -10.25
N LYS A 8 -19.35 24.06 -10.66
CA LYS A 8 -18.96 23.57 -11.97
C LYS A 8 -18.09 22.33 -11.75
N ALA A 9 -18.52 21.19 -12.28
CA ALA A 9 -17.60 20.07 -12.48
C ALA A 9 -16.46 20.58 -13.37
N LEU A 10 -15.22 20.34 -12.96
CA LEU A 10 -14.07 20.64 -13.81
C LEU A 10 -14.10 19.66 -15.00
N PRO A 11 -13.69 20.09 -16.19
CA PRO A 11 -13.62 19.19 -17.33
C PRO A 11 -12.70 18.00 -16.97
N PRO A 12 -13.02 16.78 -17.44
CA PRO A 12 -12.15 15.63 -17.25
C PRO A 12 -10.80 15.91 -17.92
N MET A 13 -9.70 15.66 -17.20
CA MET A 13 -8.36 15.83 -17.78
C MET A 13 -8.15 14.83 -18.93
N ARG A 14 -7.47 15.30 -19.97
CA ARG A 14 -7.14 14.52 -21.17
C ARG A 14 -5.71 14.00 -21.10
N ALA A 15 -5.45 12.89 -21.80
CA ALA A 15 -4.11 12.32 -21.85
C ALA A 15 -3.10 13.36 -22.38
N GLY A 16 -1.96 13.48 -21.69
CA GLY A 16 -0.91 14.46 -21.99
C GLY A 16 -1.10 15.84 -21.35
N GLU A 17 -2.25 16.13 -20.74
CA GLU A 17 -2.45 17.37 -19.99
C GLU A 17 -1.70 17.38 -18.65
N ARG A 18 -1.33 18.60 -18.24
CA ARG A 18 -0.72 18.89 -16.94
C ARG A 18 -1.54 19.95 -16.22
N GLU A 19 -1.84 19.69 -14.96
CA GLU A 19 -2.54 20.64 -14.09
C GLU A 19 -1.72 20.91 -12.84
N SER A 20 -1.62 22.18 -12.42
CA SER A 20 -1.07 22.55 -11.12
C SER A 20 -2.23 22.83 -10.16
N ARG A 21 -2.31 22.08 -9.05
CA ARG A 21 -3.36 22.24 -8.03
C ARG A 21 -2.76 22.29 -6.64
N ALA A 22 -3.17 23.28 -5.85
CA ALA A 22 -2.88 23.38 -4.41
C ALA A 22 -1.39 23.18 -4.03
N GLY A 23 -0.47 23.64 -4.88
CA GLY A 23 0.99 23.50 -4.68
C GLY A 23 1.58 22.17 -5.14
N GLY A 24 0.77 21.26 -5.70
CA GLY A 24 1.19 20.04 -6.38
C GLY A 24 1.02 20.15 -7.91
N GLU A 25 1.55 19.15 -8.62
CA GLU A 25 1.42 19.01 -10.07
C GLU A 25 0.83 17.65 -10.41
N GLN A 26 -0.08 17.59 -11.37
CA GLN A 26 -0.70 16.36 -11.82
C GLN A 26 -0.54 16.24 -13.34
N TYR A 27 -0.10 15.07 -13.78
CA TYR A 27 0.06 14.70 -15.18
C TYR A 27 -0.93 13.59 -15.51
N CYS A 28 -1.73 13.79 -16.55
CA CYS A 28 -2.74 12.82 -16.95
C CYS A 28 -2.16 11.87 -18.02
N LEU A 29 -2.17 10.57 -17.75
CA LEU A 29 -1.64 9.53 -18.65
C LEU A 29 -2.75 8.83 -19.45
N SER A 30 -4.00 8.95 -19.01
CA SER A 30 -5.20 8.41 -19.66
C SER A 30 -6.36 9.43 -19.53
N PRO A 31 -7.61 9.21 -20.01
CA PRO A 31 -8.36 7.95 -20.07
C PRO A 31 -8.00 7.02 -21.22
N LEU A 32 -7.54 7.57 -22.35
CA LEU A 32 -7.10 6.73 -23.47
C LEU A 32 -5.76 6.04 -23.13
N PRO A 33 -5.61 4.72 -23.39
CA PRO A 33 -4.42 3.95 -23.09
C PRO A 33 -3.30 4.18 -24.12
N LEU A 34 -2.86 5.44 -24.22
CA LEU A 34 -1.90 5.88 -25.22
C LEU A 34 -0.47 5.47 -24.82
N PRO A 35 0.37 5.05 -25.79
CA PRO A 35 1.77 4.72 -25.53
C PRO A 35 2.51 5.99 -25.12
N VAL A 36 3.33 5.90 -24.05
CA VAL A 36 4.14 7.06 -23.58
C VAL A 36 5.62 6.95 -23.98
N ASN A 37 6.00 5.85 -24.65
CA ASN A 37 7.35 5.53 -25.11
C ASN A 37 8.42 5.65 -24.01
N SER A 38 8.14 5.09 -22.84
CA SER A 38 9.14 4.92 -21.79
C SER A 38 10.07 3.76 -22.15
N GLU A 39 11.38 4.02 -22.26
CA GLU A 39 12.41 3.00 -22.50
C GLU A 39 12.44 1.90 -21.42
N TYR A 40 11.91 2.20 -20.23
CA TYR A 40 11.99 1.37 -19.03
C TYR A 40 10.61 0.89 -18.57
N ALA A 41 9.83 0.25 -19.45
CA ALA A 41 8.57 -0.39 -19.05
C ALA A 41 8.83 -1.46 -17.97
N GLY A 42 8.49 -1.14 -16.71
CA GLY A 42 8.81 -1.96 -15.55
C GLY A 42 7.88 -1.68 -14.37
N ASP A 43 7.70 -2.69 -13.52
CA ASP A 43 6.91 -2.58 -12.28
C ASP A 43 7.72 -1.91 -11.17
N VAL A 44 7.86 -0.58 -11.26
CA VAL A 44 8.66 0.25 -10.33
C VAL A 44 8.02 0.31 -8.94
N ALA A 45 6.69 0.23 -8.86
CA ALA A 45 5.95 0.29 -7.61
C ALA A 45 5.78 -1.08 -6.93
N HIS A 46 6.26 -2.16 -7.54
CA HIS A 46 6.08 -3.54 -7.08
C HIS A 46 4.61 -3.88 -6.81
N ILE A 47 3.73 -3.53 -7.77
CA ILE A 47 2.29 -3.75 -7.66
C ILE A 47 1.81 -4.98 -8.41
N ASP A 48 2.62 -5.57 -9.30
CA ASP A 48 2.29 -6.82 -9.98
C ASP A 48 2.41 -8.00 -9.00
N VAL A 49 1.27 -8.60 -8.66
CA VAL A 49 1.21 -9.74 -7.73
C VAL A 49 1.33 -11.05 -8.49
N ARG A 50 0.55 -11.18 -9.56
CA ARG A 50 0.53 -12.33 -10.46
C ARG A 50 -0.13 -11.93 -11.76
N HIS A 51 0.32 -12.54 -12.84
CA HIS A 51 -0.32 -12.44 -14.14
C HIS A 51 -0.20 -13.76 -14.90
N ASP A 52 -1.12 -13.94 -15.85
CA ASP A 52 -1.12 -14.99 -16.85
C ASP A 52 -1.36 -14.38 -18.24
N GLU A 53 -1.63 -15.19 -19.25
CA GLU A 53 -1.86 -14.69 -20.62
C GLU A 53 -3.11 -13.81 -20.77
N ALA A 54 -4.07 -13.85 -19.85
CA ALA A 54 -5.35 -13.15 -19.95
C ALA A 54 -5.54 -12.07 -18.88
N THR A 55 -5.03 -12.29 -17.67
CA THR A 55 -5.30 -11.44 -16.50
C THR A 55 -4.05 -11.07 -15.72
N MET A 56 -4.09 -9.90 -15.07
CA MET A 56 -3.06 -9.42 -14.15
C MET A 56 -3.73 -8.90 -12.89
N ASP A 57 -3.29 -9.40 -11.74
CA ASP A 57 -3.68 -8.90 -10.43
C ASP A 57 -2.67 -7.88 -9.95
N ILE A 58 -3.12 -6.63 -9.74
CA ILE A 58 -2.31 -5.59 -9.13
C ILE A 58 -2.78 -5.26 -7.72
N ARG A 59 -1.82 -4.98 -6.83
CA ARG A 59 -2.09 -4.54 -5.46
C ARG A 59 -0.85 -3.88 -4.87
N GLN A 60 -1.04 -2.95 -3.94
CA GLN A 60 0.09 -2.42 -3.19
C GLN A 60 0.74 -3.55 -2.37
N GLY A 61 1.97 -3.89 -2.73
CA GLY A 61 2.78 -4.84 -1.99
C GLY A 61 3.27 -4.27 -0.66
N ALA A 62 3.78 -5.13 0.21
CA ALA A 62 4.53 -4.71 1.39
C ALA A 62 5.99 -4.50 0.97
N SER A 63 6.59 -3.41 1.44
CA SER A 63 8.00 -3.14 1.20
C SER A 63 8.88 -3.60 2.37
N PRO A 64 10.05 -4.20 2.11
CA PRO A 64 11.04 -4.44 3.15
C PRO A 64 11.46 -3.16 3.86
N ASP A 65 11.50 -2.04 3.14
CA ASP A 65 11.87 -0.72 3.67
C ASP A 65 11.02 -0.32 4.87
N SER A 66 9.69 -0.50 4.80
CA SER A 66 8.79 -0.19 5.93
C SER A 66 9.13 -1.00 7.18
N MET A 67 9.52 -2.26 7.01
CA MET A 67 9.88 -3.16 8.10
C MET A 67 11.30 -2.92 8.60
N MET A 68 12.20 -2.48 7.72
CA MET A 68 13.54 -2.02 8.07
C MET A 68 13.50 -0.72 8.89
N THR A 69 12.62 0.22 8.52
CA THR A 69 12.35 1.42 9.33
C THR A 69 11.82 1.03 10.70
N ALA A 70 10.90 0.05 10.78
CA ALA A 70 10.43 -0.47 12.05
C ALA A 70 11.57 -1.06 12.91
N GLY A 71 12.46 -1.86 12.28
CA GLY A 71 13.64 -2.41 12.94
C GLY A 71 14.62 -1.33 13.41
N HIS A 72 14.80 -0.26 12.63
CA HIS A 72 15.60 0.91 13.02
C HIS A 72 15.01 1.63 14.24
N ILE A 73 13.69 1.87 14.25
CA ILE A 73 12.98 2.48 15.38
C ILE A 73 13.10 1.60 16.63
N LEU A 74 12.91 0.28 16.48
CA LEU A 74 13.04 -0.66 17.60
C LEU A 74 14.45 -0.64 18.21
N SER A 75 15.50 -0.70 17.37
CA SER A 75 16.89 -0.59 17.83
C SER A 75 17.17 0.74 18.52
N GLY A 76 16.67 1.85 17.96
CA GLY A 76 16.82 3.19 18.54
C GLY A 76 16.14 3.31 19.91
N LEU A 77 14.89 2.86 20.02
CA LEU A 77 14.15 2.83 21.29
C LEU A 77 14.84 1.92 22.31
N THR A 78 15.32 0.75 21.89
CA THR A 78 16.02 -0.19 22.77
C THR A 78 17.33 0.41 23.30
N LEU A 79 18.12 1.06 22.44
CA LEU A 79 19.36 1.72 22.84
C LEU A 79 19.08 2.88 23.79
N PHE A 80 18.11 3.73 23.45
CA PHE A 80 17.70 4.86 24.28
C PHE A 80 17.24 4.39 25.67
N MET A 81 16.33 3.43 25.72
CA MET A 81 15.82 2.89 26.98
C MET A 81 16.91 2.19 27.78
N SER A 82 17.84 1.48 27.13
CA SER A 82 18.98 0.85 27.83
C SER A 82 19.96 1.87 28.40
N GLY A 83 20.23 2.96 27.68
CA GLY A 83 21.03 4.07 28.20
C GLY A 83 20.34 4.79 29.36
N PHE A 84 19.04 5.03 29.26
CA PHE A 84 18.23 5.59 30.34
C PHE A 84 18.19 4.65 31.56
N GLY A 85 18.03 3.35 31.35
CA GLY A 85 18.07 2.34 32.40
C GLY A 85 19.42 2.26 33.11
N LEU A 86 20.53 2.36 32.38
CA LEU A 86 21.88 2.43 32.95
C LEU A 86 22.04 3.69 33.81
N LEU A 87 21.57 4.85 33.34
CA LEU A 87 21.59 6.09 34.12
C LEU A 87 20.81 5.94 35.43
N LEU A 88 19.58 5.39 35.36
CA LEU A 88 18.77 5.13 36.54
C LEU A 88 19.47 4.15 37.50
N LEU A 89 20.12 3.11 36.97
CA LEU A 89 20.87 2.14 37.76
C LEU A 89 22.04 2.80 38.49
N MET A 90 22.81 3.64 37.82
CA MET A 90 23.92 4.39 38.43
C MET A 90 23.43 5.30 39.56
N ILE A 91 22.29 5.99 39.37
CA ILE A 91 21.66 6.81 40.41
C ILE A 91 21.20 5.93 41.58
N ALA A 92 20.59 4.78 41.29
CA ALA A 92 20.07 3.87 42.31
C ALA A 92 21.20 3.30 43.19
N VAL A 93 22.32 2.92 42.58
CA VAL A 93 23.53 2.48 43.31
C VAL A 93 24.11 3.62 44.14
N ALA A 94 24.25 4.83 43.56
CA ALA A 94 24.81 5.98 44.26
C ALA A 94 23.97 6.43 45.47
N LYS A 95 22.64 6.35 45.36
CA LYS A 95 21.70 6.70 46.44
C LYS A 95 21.26 5.52 47.30
N ASN A 96 21.76 4.32 47.00
CA ASN A 96 21.32 3.05 47.58
C ASN A 96 19.79 2.92 47.75
N SER A 97 19.03 3.38 46.75
CA SER A 97 17.57 3.45 46.76
C SER A 97 17.06 3.46 45.31
N LEU A 98 15.75 3.43 45.08
CA LEU A 98 15.15 3.57 43.74
C LEU A 98 15.38 2.40 42.76
N TYR A 99 15.84 1.23 43.21
CA TYR A 99 15.99 0.04 42.35
C TYR A 99 14.68 -0.38 41.64
N ASN A 100 13.52 -0.20 42.29
CA ASN A 100 12.21 -0.44 41.66
C ASN A 100 11.97 0.51 40.47
N MET A 101 12.39 1.78 40.57
CA MET A 101 12.26 2.73 39.46
C MET A 101 13.15 2.35 38.27
N VAL A 102 14.31 1.70 38.51
CA VAL A 102 15.14 1.15 37.44
C VAL A 102 14.38 0.08 36.69
N PHE A 103 13.77 -0.87 37.40
CA PHE A 103 13.01 -1.96 36.79
C PHE A 103 11.81 -1.45 35.99
N ILE A 104 11.02 -0.53 36.58
CA ILE A 104 9.85 0.06 35.92
C ILE A 104 10.26 0.90 34.71
N GLY A 105 11.23 1.81 34.89
CA GLY A 105 11.67 2.72 33.83
C GLY A 105 12.36 2.01 32.68
N TRP A 106 13.25 1.05 32.97
CA TRP A 106 13.98 0.30 31.94
C TRP A 106 13.13 -0.82 31.33
N GLY A 107 12.66 -1.76 32.16
CA GLY A 107 11.91 -2.93 31.70
C GLY A 107 10.56 -2.54 31.09
N GLY A 108 9.84 -1.64 31.77
CA GLY A 108 8.58 -1.10 31.27
C GLY A 108 8.75 -0.24 30.01
N GLY A 109 9.83 0.55 29.93
CA GLY A 109 10.18 1.33 28.74
C GLY A 109 10.49 0.44 27.53
N LEU A 110 11.27 -0.63 27.72
CA LEU A 110 11.56 -1.62 26.68
C LEU A 110 10.29 -2.34 26.21
N TYR A 111 9.44 -2.77 27.14
CA TYR A 111 8.18 -3.42 26.84
C TYR A 111 7.24 -2.51 26.03
N THR A 112 7.09 -1.26 26.45
CA THR A 112 6.26 -0.26 25.76
C THR A 112 6.80 0.04 24.36
N GLY A 113 8.12 0.23 24.23
CA GLY A 113 8.77 0.47 22.95
C GLY A 113 8.62 -0.71 21.97
N PHE A 114 8.73 -1.94 22.47
CA PHE A 114 8.47 -3.14 21.68
C PHE A 114 7.01 -3.20 21.20
N LEU A 115 6.04 -3.03 22.10
CA LEU A 115 4.62 -3.07 21.74
C LEU A 115 4.25 -1.96 20.74
N PHE A 116 4.82 -0.76 20.87
CA PHE A 116 4.61 0.32 19.92
C PHE A 116 4.98 -0.11 18.49
N VAL A 117 6.19 -0.66 18.30
CA VAL A 117 6.65 -1.13 16.99
C VAL A 117 5.84 -2.35 16.54
N PHE A 118 5.57 -3.30 17.42
CA PHE A 118 4.79 -4.50 17.10
C PHE A 118 3.38 -4.14 16.60
N MET A 119 2.65 -3.30 17.32
CA MET A 119 1.27 -2.97 16.94
C MET A 119 1.20 -2.18 15.64
N LEU A 120 2.06 -1.18 15.43
CA LEU A 120 2.02 -0.39 14.20
C LEU A 120 2.59 -1.16 13.00
N SER A 121 3.77 -1.75 13.16
CA SER A 121 4.51 -2.35 12.05
C SER A 121 4.08 -3.76 11.74
N ILE A 122 3.50 -4.51 12.68
CA ILE A 122 3.00 -5.88 12.46
C ILE A 122 1.47 -5.88 12.41
N VAL A 123 0.78 -5.55 13.50
CA VAL A 123 -0.66 -5.77 13.64
C VAL A 123 -1.47 -4.86 12.70
N TRP A 124 -1.24 -3.56 12.76
CA TRP A 124 -1.94 -2.58 11.92
C TRP A 124 -1.57 -2.73 10.46
N MET A 125 -0.28 -2.82 10.12
CA MET A 125 0.15 -2.98 8.74
C MET A 125 -0.40 -4.26 8.09
N ASN A 126 -0.45 -5.39 8.82
CA ASN A 126 -1.10 -6.60 8.31
C ASN A 126 -2.61 -6.39 8.10
N THR A 127 -3.27 -5.66 8.99
CA THR A 127 -4.69 -5.33 8.87
C THR A 127 -4.96 -4.42 7.66
N LEU A 128 -4.07 -3.44 7.42
CA LEU A 128 -4.10 -2.56 6.26
C LEU A 128 -3.99 -3.38 4.97
N LEU A 129 -2.93 -4.19 4.83
CA LEU A 129 -2.68 -5.02 3.64
C LEU A 129 -3.83 -6.00 3.34
N LYS A 130 -4.45 -6.59 4.37
CA LYS A 130 -5.60 -7.48 4.21
C LYS A 130 -6.87 -6.77 3.72
N ARG A 131 -6.96 -5.45 3.89
CA ARG A 131 -8.17 -4.67 3.58
C ARG A 131 -8.04 -3.85 2.31
N MET A 132 -6.83 -3.77 1.75
CA MET A 132 -6.59 -3.16 0.46
C MET A 132 -7.34 -3.91 -0.65
N PRO A 133 -8.22 -3.22 -1.40
CA PRO A 133 -8.95 -3.86 -2.49
C PRO A 133 -7.98 -4.35 -3.58
N PRO A 134 -8.17 -5.56 -4.12
CA PRO A 134 -7.47 -5.98 -5.33
C PRO A 134 -8.00 -5.23 -6.56
N ILE A 135 -7.17 -5.12 -7.58
CA ILE A 135 -7.58 -4.71 -8.92
C ILE A 135 -7.13 -5.81 -9.88
N ARG A 136 -8.02 -6.23 -10.78
CA ARG A 136 -7.69 -7.22 -11.81
C ARG A 136 -7.88 -6.63 -13.19
N LEU A 137 -6.84 -6.68 -14.00
CA LEU A 137 -6.88 -6.31 -15.40
C LEU A 137 -7.19 -7.55 -16.24
N HIS A 138 -7.99 -7.39 -17.29
CA HIS A 138 -8.26 -8.45 -18.25
C HIS A 138 -8.05 -7.93 -19.68
N ARG A 139 -6.95 -8.36 -20.30
CA ARG A 139 -6.52 -7.81 -21.59
C ARG A 139 -7.46 -8.14 -22.74
N GLN A 140 -7.93 -9.38 -22.81
CA GLN A 140 -8.77 -9.86 -23.92
C GLN A 140 -10.17 -9.23 -23.91
N ARG A 141 -10.69 -8.88 -22.72
CA ARG A 141 -11.93 -8.11 -22.55
C ARG A 141 -11.72 -6.60 -22.69
N ARG A 142 -10.47 -6.13 -22.56
CA ARG A 142 -10.12 -4.72 -22.38
C ARG A 142 -10.92 -4.08 -21.23
N GLU A 143 -10.92 -4.74 -20.09
CA GLU A 143 -11.64 -4.31 -18.88
C GLU A 143 -10.75 -4.40 -17.64
N VAL A 144 -11.01 -3.54 -16.66
CA VAL A 144 -10.35 -3.53 -15.36
C VAL A 144 -11.41 -3.61 -14.27
N ALA A 145 -11.27 -4.61 -13.41
CA ALA A 145 -12.13 -4.85 -12.28
C ALA A 145 -11.60 -4.12 -11.04
N PHE A 146 -12.37 -3.16 -10.55
CA PHE A 146 -12.08 -2.40 -9.32
C PHE A 146 -13.04 -2.81 -8.21
N VAL A 147 -12.53 -2.97 -6.99
CA VAL A 147 -13.39 -3.16 -5.82
C VAL A 147 -13.72 -1.81 -5.21
N VAL A 148 -15.01 -1.48 -5.18
CA VAL A 148 -15.55 -0.22 -4.66
C VAL A 148 -16.18 -0.41 -3.28
N ASP A 149 -16.00 0.59 -2.43
CA ASP A 149 -16.67 0.63 -1.13
C ASP A 149 -18.13 1.09 -1.30
N PRO A 150 -19.05 0.63 -0.42
CA PRO A 150 -20.45 1.05 -0.47
C PRO A 150 -20.59 2.56 -0.23
N PRO A 151 -21.56 3.23 -0.88
CA PRO A 151 -21.72 4.68 -0.76
C PRO A 151 -22.04 5.12 0.68
N GLY A 152 -21.68 6.37 0.98
CA GLY A 152 -21.95 7.03 2.25
C GLY A 152 -21.00 6.65 3.39
N ARG A 153 -20.94 7.49 4.42
CA ARG A 153 -20.08 7.31 5.58
C ARG A 153 -20.65 6.25 6.52
N PHE A 154 -19.82 5.31 6.96
CA PHE A 154 -20.18 4.37 8.01
C PHE A 154 -19.70 4.90 9.36
N TRP A 155 -20.53 4.82 10.40
CA TRP A 155 -20.22 5.36 11.73
C TRP A 155 -19.17 4.53 12.47
N LEU A 156 -19.11 3.22 12.18
CA LEU A 156 -18.12 2.32 12.76
C LEU A 156 -16.76 2.52 12.06
N PRO A 157 -15.68 2.84 12.80
CA PRO A 157 -14.35 3.03 12.22
C PRO A 157 -13.83 1.76 11.53
N ALA A 158 -13.33 1.89 10.31
CA ALA A 158 -12.72 0.75 9.62
C ALA A 158 -11.51 0.23 10.43
N PRO A 159 -11.23 -1.09 10.48
CA PRO A 159 -10.15 -1.64 11.30
C PRO A 159 -8.75 -1.20 10.89
N GLN A 160 -8.56 -0.78 9.64
CA GLN A 160 -7.33 -0.17 9.15
C GLN A 160 -7.19 1.32 9.51
N ASN A 161 -8.21 1.94 10.14
CA ASN A 161 -8.14 3.32 10.56
C ASN A 161 -7.07 3.48 11.65
N LEU A 162 -6.09 4.36 11.42
CA LEU A 162 -4.97 4.57 12.32
C LEU A 162 -5.41 4.98 13.73
N TRP A 163 -6.51 5.72 13.88
CA TRP A 163 -7.00 6.11 15.20
C TRP A 163 -7.46 4.93 16.05
N VAL A 164 -8.04 3.88 15.43
CA VAL A 164 -8.50 2.69 16.15
C VAL A 164 -7.31 1.97 16.77
N VAL A 165 -6.27 1.70 15.97
CA VAL A 165 -5.07 1.03 16.47
C VAL A 165 -4.29 1.91 17.44
N SER A 166 -4.25 3.22 17.25
CA SER A 166 -3.54 4.13 18.15
C SER A 166 -4.19 4.20 19.53
N ILE A 167 -5.52 4.31 19.60
CA ILE A 167 -6.23 4.36 20.89
C ILE A 167 -6.13 3.03 21.62
N VAL A 168 -6.48 1.92 20.94
CA VAL A 168 -6.44 0.60 21.57
C VAL A 168 -5.01 0.19 21.89
N GLY A 169 -4.06 0.54 21.02
CA GLY A 169 -2.65 0.30 21.25
C GLY A 169 -2.11 1.09 22.45
N ALA A 170 -2.51 2.34 22.64
CA ALA A 170 -2.15 3.10 23.83
C ALA A 170 -2.68 2.45 25.11
N ILE A 171 -3.92 1.94 25.09
CA ILE A 171 -4.50 1.18 26.20
C ILE A 171 -3.69 -0.10 26.44
N ALA A 172 -3.37 -0.86 25.39
CA ALA A 172 -2.60 -2.10 25.50
C ALA A 172 -1.20 -1.86 26.06
N MET A 173 -0.50 -0.81 25.61
CA MET A 173 0.81 -0.42 26.13
C MET A 173 0.74 0.03 27.58
N GLY A 174 -0.17 0.93 27.93
CA GLY A 174 -0.30 1.47 29.28
C GLY A 174 -0.70 0.39 30.29
N SER A 175 -1.71 -0.41 29.97
CA SER A 175 -2.13 -1.53 30.83
C SER A 175 -1.06 -2.61 30.92
N GLY A 176 -0.36 -2.91 29.82
CA GLY A 176 0.70 -3.91 29.83
C GLY A 176 1.91 -3.47 30.66
N LEU A 177 2.26 -2.18 30.64
CA LEU A 177 3.26 -1.61 31.53
C LEU A 177 2.89 -1.86 33.00
N VAL A 178 1.66 -1.52 33.39
CA VAL A 178 1.18 -1.72 34.76
C VAL A 178 1.17 -3.20 35.13
N VAL A 179 0.72 -4.09 34.22
CA VAL A 179 0.80 -5.55 34.44
C VAL A 179 2.23 -6.02 34.69
N VAL A 180 3.23 -5.54 33.95
CA VAL A 180 4.63 -5.95 34.16
C VAL A 180 5.14 -5.52 35.53
N VAL A 181 4.72 -4.35 36.02
CA VAL A 181 5.09 -3.85 37.36
C VAL A 181 4.39 -4.67 38.44
N ASP A 182 3.06 -4.69 38.42
CA ASP A 182 2.23 -5.32 39.46
C ASP A 182 2.46 -6.83 39.53
N LEU A 183 2.63 -7.50 38.38
CA LEU A 183 2.97 -8.93 38.35
C LEU A 183 4.34 -9.19 38.98
N GLY A 184 5.30 -8.28 38.77
CA GLY A 184 6.61 -8.35 39.40
C GLY A 184 6.56 -8.16 40.91
N GLU A 185 5.67 -7.31 41.42
CA GLU A 185 5.47 -7.11 42.86
C GLU A 185 4.72 -8.30 43.50
N TRP A 186 3.68 -8.79 42.85
CA TRP A 186 2.95 -9.99 43.25
C TRP A 186 3.85 -11.24 43.28
N LEU A 187 4.69 -11.45 42.26
CA LEU A 187 5.65 -12.58 42.23
C LEU A 187 6.70 -12.51 43.35
N ARG A 188 6.99 -11.32 43.89
CA ARG A 188 7.89 -11.12 45.03
C ARG A 188 7.17 -11.27 46.38
N GLY A 189 5.86 -11.48 46.38
CA GLY A 189 5.02 -11.55 47.59
C GLY A 189 4.79 -10.19 48.24
N ALA A 190 4.98 -9.09 47.51
CA ALA A 190 4.72 -7.73 48.02
C ALA A 190 3.23 -7.35 47.95
N GLU A 191 2.46 -8.02 47.10
CA GLU A 191 1.02 -7.84 46.92
C GLU A 191 0.30 -9.16 47.19
N ASP A 192 -0.76 -9.12 47.99
CA ASP A 192 -1.54 -10.31 48.37
C ASP A 192 -2.51 -10.76 47.26
N LEU A 193 -2.82 -9.86 46.33
CA LEU A 193 -3.83 -10.04 45.29
C LEU A 193 -3.22 -9.91 43.90
N PHE A 194 -3.55 -10.86 43.02
CA PHE A 194 -3.18 -10.76 41.61
C PHE A 194 -3.86 -9.55 40.96
N PRO A 195 -3.16 -8.76 40.10
CA PRO A 195 -3.71 -7.56 39.44
C PRO A 195 -4.70 -7.90 38.31
N LEU A 196 -5.78 -8.61 38.65
CA LEU A 196 -6.74 -9.20 37.71
C LEU A 196 -7.35 -8.15 36.79
N THR A 197 -7.77 -7.01 37.33
CA THR A 197 -8.44 -5.95 36.57
C THR A 197 -7.55 -5.45 35.42
N VAL A 198 -6.30 -5.08 35.71
CA VAL A 198 -5.38 -4.54 34.70
C VAL A 198 -4.96 -5.64 33.72
N PHE A 199 -4.76 -6.87 34.21
CA PHE A 199 -4.46 -8.02 33.35
C PHE A 199 -5.59 -8.28 32.34
N VAL A 200 -6.86 -8.22 32.78
CA VAL A 200 -8.02 -8.36 31.90
C VAL A 200 -8.09 -7.21 30.89
N ILE A 201 -7.82 -5.97 31.30
CA ILE A 201 -7.78 -4.82 30.38
C ILE A 201 -6.69 -5.02 29.31
N HIS A 202 -5.49 -5.42 29.72
CA HIS A 202 -4.37 -5.65 28.80
C HIS A 202 -4.67 -6.77 27.81
N THR A 203 -5.09 -7.94 28.30
CA THR A 203 -5.41 -9.08 27.42
C THR A 203 -6.60 -8.78 26.50
N SER A 204 -7.63 -8.08 26.99
CA SER A 204 -8.78 -7.68 26.18
C SER A 204 -8.41 -6.68 25.09
N SER A 205 -7.58 -5.68 25.40
CA SER A 205 -7.11 -4.70 24.40
C SER A 205 -6.22 -5.33 23.34
N MET A 206 -5.36 -6.29 23.72
CA MET A 206 -4.58 -7.08 22.77
C MET A 206 -5.48 -7.95 21.88
N ALA A 207 -6.45 -8.66 22.46
CA ALA A 207 -7.40 -9.48 21.71
C ALA A 207 -8.25 -8.64 20.74
N PHE A 208 -8.67 -7.45 21.16
CA PHE A 208 -9.45 -6.52 20.33
C PHE A 208 -8.78 -6.24 18.99
N LEU A 209 -7.46 -6.02 18.97
CA LEU A 209 -6.72 -5.71 17.73
C LEU A 209 -6.81 -6.83 16.68
N PHE A 210 -7.02 -8.08 17.11
CA PHE A 210 -7.17 -9.24 16.21
C PHE A 210 -8.62 -9.61 15.92
N VAL A 211 -9.52 -9.41 16.88
CA VAL A 211 -10.94 -9.81 16.79
C VAL A 211 -11.79 -8.73 16.11
N TYR A 212 -11.49 -7.45 16.33
CA TYR A 212 -12.25 -6.32 15.79
C TYR A 212 -12.43 -6.38 14.26
N PRO A 213 -11.41 -6.75 13.45
CA PRO A 213 -11.59 -6.93 12.01
C PRO A 213 -12.72 -7.89 11.63
N SER A 214 -12.84 -9.02 12.32
CA SER A 214 -13.88 -10.02 12.04
C SER A 214 -15.26 -9.55 12.47
N ILE A 215 -15.36 -8.91 13.64
CA ILE A 215 -16.61 -8.30 14.11
C ILE A 215 -17.07 -7.19 13.15
N TYR A 216 -16.15 -6.34 12.70
CA TYR A 216 -16.45 -5.29 11.74
C TYR A 216 -17.04 -5.86 10.44
N ASP A 217 -16.41 -6.90 9.88
CA ASP A 217 -16.90 -7.56 8.67
C ASP A 217 -18.30 -8.17 8.88
N LEU A 218 -18.54 -8.80 10.03
CA LEU A 218 -19.86 -9.35 10.39
C LEU A 218 -20.94 -8.26 10.46
N ILE A 219 -20.64 -7.13 11.10
CA ILE A 219 -21.56 -5.99 11.18
C ILE A 219 -21.84 -5.42 9.78
N CYS A 220 -20.81 -5.26 8.94
CA CYS A 220 -20.98 -4.79 7.57
C CYS A 220 -21.89 -5.70 6.75
N ARG A 221 -21.79 -7.02 6.93
CA ARG A 221 -22.69 -8.01 6.29
C ARG A 221 -24.13 -7.81 6.74
N PHE A 222 -24.38 -7.75 8.05
CA PHE A 222 -25.73 -7.50 8.60
C PHE A 222 -26.32 -6.17 8.13
N CYS A 223 -25.50 -5.14 7.98
CA CYS A 223 -25.91 -3.84 7.46
C CYS A 223 -26.03 -3.79 5.92
N LYS A 224 -25.82 -4.91 5.19
CA LYS A 224 -25.81 -4.96 3.71
C LYS A 224 -24.84 -3.95 3.07
N ARG A 225 -23.71 -3.68 3.74
CA ARG A 225 -22.66 -2.74 3.31
C ARG A 225 -21.45 -3.49 2.78
N GLU A 226 -21.69 -4.41 1.86
CA GLU A 226 -20.60 -5.16 1.22
C GLU A 226 -19.99 -4.39 0.06
N ARG A 227 -18.70 -4.65 -0.18
CA ARG A 227 -17.98 -4.13 -1.34
C ARG A 227 -18.50 -4.78 -2.62
N ARG A 228 -18.45 -4.03 -3.72
CA ARG A 228 -18.80 -4.52 -5.05
C ARG A 228 -17.59 -4.45 -5.95
N THR A 229 -17.54 -5.33 -6.94
CA THR A 229 -16.56 -5.25 -8.02
C THR A 229 -17.22 -4.56 -9.20
N VAL A 230 -16.60 -3.50 -9.70
CA VAL A 230 -17.07 -2.73 -10.84
C VAL A 230 -16.14 -2.97 -12.02
N LEU A 231 -16.69 -3.28 -13.18
CA LEU A 231 -15.94 -3.55 -14.41
C LEU A 231 -15.88 -2.28 -15.24
N VAL A 232 -14.69 -1.69 -15.36
CA VAL A 232 -14.44 -0.45 -16.09
C VAL A 232 -13.74 -0.77 -17.41
N PRO A 233 -14.24 -0.29 -18.56
CA PRO A 233 -13.52 -0.43 -19.83
C PRO A 233 -12.12 0.17 -19.74
N TRP A 234 -11.14 -0.49 -20.33
CA TRP A 234 -9.73 -0.07 -20.27
C TRP A 234 -9.51 1.35 -20.81
N GLU A 235 -10.29 1.77 -21.80
CA GLU A 235 -10.25 3.12 -22.38
C GLU A 235 -10.94 4.20 -21.56
N GLU A 236 -11.56 3.82 -20.44
CA GLU A 236 -12.15 4.74 -19.46
C GLU A 236 -11.35 4.80 -18.15
N VAL A 237 -10.40 3.89 -17.94
CA VAL A 237 -9.59 3.88 -16.71
C VAL A 237 -8.74 5.13 -16.63
N VAL A 238 -8.76 5.80 -15.47
CA VAL A 238 -7.99 7.03 -15.23
C VAL A 238 -6.65 6.68 -14.61
N ALA A 239 -5.57 7.12 -15.24
CA ALA A 239 -4.19 6.96 -14.83
C ALA A 239 -3.55 8.34 -14.75
N VAL A 240 -3.07 8.69 -13.55
CA VAL A 240 -2.51 10.01 -13.28
C VAL A 240 -1.23 9.89 -12.47
N CYS A 241 -0.28 10.77 -12.77
CA CYS A 241 0.93 10.94 -11.99
C CYS A 241 0.81 12.25 -11.20
N GLY A 242 0.74 12.15 -9.87
CA GLY A 242 0.63 13.31 -8.98
C GLY A 242 1.92 13.54 -8.20
N PHE A 243 2.48 14.74 -8.33
CA PHE A 243 3.44 15.31 -7.41
C PHE A 243 2.69 16.06 -6.32
N ASN A 244 2.71 15.53 -5.10
CA ASN A 244 2.04 16.16 -3.97
C ASN A 244 3.02 16.42 -2.81
N PRO A 245 2.99 17.62 -2.21
CA PRO A 245 3.59 17.82 -0.89
C PRO A 245 2.85 16.95 0.14
N SER A 246 3.60 16.17 0.92
CA SER A 246 3.08 15.54 2.12
C SER A 246 2.78 16.62 3.15
N LEU A 247 1.56 16.67 3.67
CA LEU A 247 1.13 17.68 4.64
C LEU A 247 1.14 17.05 6.05
N GLY A 248 1.91 17.64 6.96
CA GLY A 248 1.84 17.38 8.40
C GLY A 248 1.15 18.53 9.14
N PRO A 249 0.92 18.41 10.45
CA PRO A 249 0.36 19.50 11.26
C PRO A 249 1.28 20.73 11.21
N GLY A 250 0.89 21.73 10.40
CA GLY A 250 1.57 23.02 10.31
C GLY A 250 2.72 23.14 9.28
N ALA A 251 3.08 22.09 8.55
CA ALA A 251 4.16 22.16 7.55
C ALA A 251 4.09 21.07 6.47
N ILE A 252 4.78 21.31 5.35
CA ILE A 252 5.06 20.27 4.34
C ILE A 252 6.16 19.35 4.90
N THR A 253 5.85 18.06 5.06
CA THR A 253 6.74 17.06 5.65
C THR A 253 7.55 16.27 4.62
N GLY A 254 7.31 16.49 3.34
CA GLY A 254 8.02 15.83 2.25
C GLY A 254 7.37 16.09 0.90
N PHE A 255 8.01 15.64 -0.17
CA PHE A 255 7.47 15.66 -1.52
C PHE A 255 7.50 14.25 -2.07
N GLY A 256 6.42 13.82 -2.71
CA GLY A 256 6.31 12.48 -3.27
C GLY A 256 5.64 12.50 -4.64
N TRP A 257 6.18 11.71 -5.54
CA TRP A 257 5.56 11.39 -6.83
C TRP A 257 4.74 10.11 -6.64
N ASN A 258 3.49 10.13 -7.09
CA ASN A 258 2.59 9.00 -6.98
C ASN A 258 1.98 8.66 -8.34
N PHE A 259 1.93 7.39 -8.67
CA PHE A 259 1.11 6.85 -9.75
C PHE A 259 -0.23 6.41 -9.18
N ALA A 260 -1.32 6.84 -9.81
CA ALA A 260 -2.66 6.44 -9.42
C ALA A 260 -3.40 5.84 -10.62
N LEU A 261 -4.02 4.67 -10.41
CA LEU A 261 -4.92 4.01 -11.35
C LEU A 261 -6.30 3.92 -10.70
N LEU A 262 -7.28 4.60 -11.29
CA LEU A 262 -8.55 4.93 -10.65
C LEU A 262 -9.72 4.66 -11.60
N PRO A 263 -10.85 4.13 -11.09
CA PRO A 263 -12.10 4.10 -11.83
C PRO A 263 -12.78 5.49 -11.75
N PRO A 264 -13.08 6.14 -12.90
CA PRO A 264 -13.84 7.39 -12.87
C PRO A 264 -15.28 7.14 -12.38
N ASP A 265 -15.91 8.18 -11.84
CA ASP A 265 -17.33 8.17 -11.51
C ASP A 265 -18.15 8.55 -12.76
N PRO A 266 -18.98 7.65 -13.32
CA PRO A 266 -19.74 7.91 -14.55
C PRO A 266 -20.82 8.99 -14.35
N GLU A 267 -21.30 9.20 -13.11
CA GLU A 267 -22.30 10.23 -12.79
C GLU A 267 -21.66 11.59 -12.49
N ARG A 268 -20.39 11.59 -12.08
CA ARG A 268 -19.68 12.80 -11.62
C ARG A 268 -18.33 12.95 -12.31
N PRO A 269 -18.29 13.62 -13.48
CA PRO A 269 -17.04 13.89 -14.18
C PRO A 269 -15.98 14.53 -13.28
N GLY A 270 -14.77 13.99 -13.31
CA GLY A 270 -13.64 14.44 -12.49
C GLY A 270 -13.58 13.86 -11.07
N TYR A 271 -14.56 13.05 -10.66
CA TYR A 271 -14.53 12.26 -9.43
C TYR A 271 -14.27 10.79 -9.74
N THR A 272 -13.91 10.02 -8.71
CA THR A 272 -13.64 8.59 -8.79
C THR A 272 -14.57 7.83 -7.87
N LEU A 273 -14.80 6.54 -8.16
CA LEU A 273 -15.64 5.71 -7.32
C LEU A 273 -15.03 5.57 -5.90
N PRO A 274 -15.84 5.65 -4.83
CA PRO A 274 -15.34 5.64 -3.45
C PRO A 274 -14.53 4.39 -3.10
N GLY A 275 -13.37 4.62 -2.48
CA GLY A 275 -12.54 3.55 -1.93
C GLY A 275 -11.89 2.62 -2.97
N ALA A 276 -11.96 2.97 -4.25
CA ALA A 276 -11.44 2.17 -5.35
C ALA A 276 -10.21 2.78 -6.01
N GLY A 277 -9.45 1.91 -6.68
CA GLY A 277 -8.20 2.26 -7.33
C GLY A 277 -6.98 2.04 -6.44
N ILE A 278 -5.81 2.35 -6.99
CA ILE A 278 -4.52 2.19 -6.34
C ILE A 278 -3.73 3.48 -6.50
N ILE A 279 -3.05 3.89 -5.42
CA ILE A 279 -2.15 5.05 -5.41
C ILE A 279 -0.84 4.56 -4.79
N VAL A 280 0.24 4.64 -5.54
CA VAL A 280 1.56 4.14 -5.13
C VAL A 280 2.64 5.16 -5.41
N SER A 281 3.63 5.21 -4.52
CA SER A 281 4.81 6.04 -4.70
C SER A 281 5.63 5.50 -5.87
N VAL A 282 6.03 6.37 -6.77
CA VAL A 282 6.91 6.09 -7.91
C VAL A 282 8.00 7.16 -7.84
N GLY A 283 9.28 6.79 -7.81
CA GLY A 283 10.39 7.71 -7.47
C GLY A 283 10.59 8.95 -8.36
N GLY A 284 9.69 9.24 -9.27
CA GLY A 284 9.66 10.40 -10.15
C GLY A 284 8.64 10.22 -11.28
N LEU A 285 8.44 11.27 -12.08
CA LEU A 285 7.65 11.19 -13.32
C LEU A 285 8.10 10.05 -14.26
N PRO A 286 9.42 9.82 -14.48
CA PRO A 286 9.86 8.67 -15.28
C PRO A 286 9.40 7.32 -14.71
N GLY A 287 9.38 7.17 -13.38
CA GLY A 287 8.86 5.96 -12.72
C GLY A 287 7.36 5.77 -12.92
N ALA A 288 6.59 6.87 -12.94
CA ALA A 288 5.16 6.82 -13.24
C ALA A 288 4.89 6.41 -14.70
N LEU A 289 5.65 6.98 -15.64
CA LEU A 289 5.56 6.63 -17.06
C LEU A 289 5.98 5.17 -17.30
N ALA A 290 7.03 4.70 -16.62
CA ALA A 290 7.44 3.29 -16.63
C ALA A 290 6.35 2.35 -16.12
N GLN A 291 5.71 2.69 -14.99
CA GLN A 291 4.62 1.90 -14.41
C GLN A 291 3.39 1.87 -15.33
N TRP A 292 3.02 3.01 -15.92
CA TRP A 292 1.92 3.09 -16.87
C TRP A 292 2.18 2.26 -18.11
N GLU A 293 3.37 2.40 -18.70
CA GLU A 293 3.76 1.65 -19.88
C GLU A 293 3.82 0.14 -19.59
N TYR A 294 4.24 -0.27 -18.38
CA TYR A 294 4.18 -1.66 -17.93
C TYR A 294 2.76 -2.23 -17.99
N LEU A 295 1.79 -1.53 -17.39
CA LEU A 295 0.38 -1.96 -17.40
C LEU A 295 -0.22 -1.93 -18.81
N ARG A 296 0.09 -0.88 -19.59
CA ARG A 296 -0.38 -0.72 -20.97
C ARG A 296 0.16 -1.84 -21.87
N ARG A 297 1.45 -2.17 -21.80
CA ARG A 297 2.04 -3.26 -22.59
C ARG A 297 1.43 -4.60 -22.25
N PHE A 298 1.14 -4.87 -20.97
CA PHE A 298 0.37 -6.06 -20.61
C PHE A 298 -1.01 -6.09 -21.28
N MET A 299 -1.75 -4.98 -21.22
CA MET A 299 -3.11 -4.88 -21.78
C MET A 299 -3.15 -4.94 -23.32
N GLU A 300 -2.19 -4.32 -23.99
CA GLU A 300 -2.19 -4.15 -25.45
C GLU A 300 -1.35 -5.22 -26.17
N GLU A 301 -0.16 -5.54 -25.66
CA GLU A 301 0.82 -6.41 -26.32
C GLU A 301 0.81 -7.83 -25.71
N GLY A 302 0.52 -7.96 -24.41
CA GLY A 302 0.36 -9.23 -23.69
C GLY A 302 1.46 -9.49 -22.65
N ALA A 303 1.37 -10.64 -21.98
CA ALA A 303 2.27 -11.02 -20.88
C ALA A 303 3.74 -11.16 -21.31
N GLU A 304 4.00 -11.51 -22.57
CA GLU A 304 5.39 -11.61 -23.09
C GLU A 304 6.05 -10.25 -23.33
N ALA A 305 5.27 -9.17 -23.41
CA ALA A 305 5.78 -7.83 -23.68
C ALA A 305 6.26 -7.10 -22.41
N ILE A 306 5.95 -7.64 -21.23
CA ILE A 306 6.36 -7.08 -19.95
C ILE A 306 7.57 -7.84 -19.40
N THR A 307 8.45 -7.13 -18.71
CA THR A 307 9.51 -7.78 -17.95
C THR A 307 8.92 -8.47 -16.72
N PRO A 308 9.37 -9.69 -16.35
CA PRO A 308 8.95 -10.30 -15.10
C PRO A 308 9.24 -9.35 -13.93
N SER A 309 8.24 -9.10 -13.09
CA SER A 309 8.40 -8.26 -11.91
C SER A 309 9.48 -8.87 -11.01
N VAL A 310 10.55 -8.10 -10.75
CA VAL A 310 11.63 -8.57 -9.89
C VAL A 310 11.08 -8.64 -8.46
N ARG A 311 11.06 -9.84 -7.86
CA ARG A 311 10.65 -10.04 -6.47
C ARG A 311 11.74 -9.57 -5.50
N GLU A 312 12.06 -8.28 -5.54
CA GLU A 312 13.16 -7.65 -4.78
C GLU A 312 12.96 -7.67 -3.26
N TRP A 313 11.78 -8.11 -2.81
CA TRP A 313 11.42 -8.17 -1.40
C TRP A 313 11.89 -9.44 -0.68
N GLY A 314 12.24 -10.52 -1.39
CA GLY A 314 12.59 -11.83 -0.79
C GLY A 314 13.93 -11.87 -0.04
N VAL A 315 14.11 -12.87 0.81
CA VAL A 315 15.40 -13.10 1.52
C VAL A 315 16.54 -13.36 0.54
N GLU A 316 16.26 -14.05 -0.56
CA GLU A 316 17.26 -14.33 -1.61
C GLU A 316 17.80 -13.04 -2.25
N CYS A 317 16.92 -12.08 -2.55
CA CYS A 317 17.34 -10.79 -3.08
C CYS A 317 18.24 -10.03 -2.09
N TYR A 318 17.89 -10.07 -0.80
CA TYR A 318 18.71 -9.49 0.26
C TYR A 318 20.07 -10.17 0.36
N GLU A 319 20.14 -11.50 0.32
CA GLU A 319 21.40 -12.25 0.38
C GLU A 319 22.28 -11.97 -0.85
N ALA A 320 21.69 -11.90 -2.04
CA ALA A 320 22.38 -11.51 -3.26
C ALA A 320 22.91 -10.06 -3.18
N TYR A 321 22.13 -9.12 -2.66
CA TYR A 321 22.56 -7.74 -2.43
C TYR A 321 23.73 -7.65 -1.44
N VAL A 322 23.65 -8.37 -0.31
CA VAL A 322 24.74 -8.46 0.67
C VAL A 322 25.99 -9.07 0.06
N ALA A 323 25.85 -10.09 -0.79
CA ALA A 323 26.97 -10.72 -1.49
C ALA A 323 27.64 -9.77 -2.50
N ARG A 324 26.85 -9.04 -3.30
CA ARG A 324 27.35 -8.01 -4.23
C ARG A 324 28.11 -6.92 -3.49
N GLU A 325 27.56 -6.39 -2.40
CA GLU A 325 28.22 -5.36 -1.61
C GLU A 325 29.53 -5.85 -0.99
N LYS A 326 29.57 -7.13 -0.53
CA LYS A 326 30.80 -7.76 -0.03
C LYS A 326 31.86 -7.90 -1.11
N ALA A 327 31.46 -8.33 -2.30
CA ALA A 327 32.37 -8.48 -3.44
C ALA A 327 32.95 -7.13 -3.87
N GLU A 328 32.10 -6.10 -3.95
CA GLU A 328 32.51 -4.74 -4.29
C GLU A 328 33.49 -4.16 -3.26
N CYS A 329 33.21 -4.30 -1.96
CA CYS A 329 34.12 -3.85 -0.91
C CYS A 329 35.47 -4.59 -0.94
N LYS A 330 35.49 -5.87 -1.30
CA LYS A 330 36.73 -6.62 -1.50
C LYS A 330 37.50 -6.12 -2.73
N ARG A 331 36.80 -5.84 -3.83
CA ARG A 331 37.38 -5.32 -5.08
C ARG A 331 38.03 -3.96 -4.88
N THR A 332 37.40 -3.08 -4.10
CA THR A 332 37.92 -1.74 -3.79
C THR A 332 38.81 -1.70 -2.54
N ASN A 333 39.03 -2.84 -1.89
CA ASN A 333 39.75 -2.96 -0.61
C ASN A 333 39.19 -2.07 0.54
N ASP A 334 37.91 -1.71 0.49
CA ASP A 334 37.24 -0.89 1.51
C ASP A 334 36.48 -1.76 2.53
N MET A 335 37.24 -2.38 3.44
CA MET A 335 36.66 -3.17 4.52
C MET A 335 35.90 -2.32 5.56
N ALA A 336 36.16 -1.01 5.61
CA ALA A 336 35.44 -0.11 6.51
C ALA A 336 34.00 0.11 6.03
N ARG A 337 33.79 0.27 4.71
CA ARG A 337 32.46 0.29 4.08
C ARG A 337 31.68 -0.99 4.38
N TRP A 338 32.32 -2.15 4.26
CA TRP A 338 31.68 -3.42 4.60
C TRP A 338 31.22 -3.48 6.07
N ARG A 339 32.06 -3.05 7.01
CA ARG A 339 31.71 -3.00 8.44
C ARG A 339 30.55 -2.04 8.70
N ARG A 340 30.56 -0.84 8.10
CA ARG A 340 29.46 0.14 8.20
C ARG A 340 28.15 -0.45 7.65
N PHE A 341 28.21 -1.05 6.46
CA PHE A 341 27.06 -1.71 5.82
C PHE A 341 26.47 -2.81 6.70
N ARG A 342 27.30 -3.73 7.22
CA ARG A 342 26.83 -4.84 8.08
C ARG A 342 26.22 -4.35 9.38
N ARG A 343 26.83 -3.35 10.04
CA ARG A 343 26.26 -2.75 11.26
C ARG A 343 24.90 -2.11 10.98
N LYS A 344 24.78 -1.34 9.89
CA LYS A 344 23.50 -0.73 9.48
C LYS A 344 22.42 -1.79 9.24
N ARG A 345 22.72 -2.84 8.48
CA ARG A 345 21.73 -3.90 8.19
C ARG A 345 21.35 -4.74 9.41
N LEU A 346 22.27 -4.93 10.36
CA LEU A 346 21.96 -5.54 11.66
C LEU A 346 21.04 -4.62 12.48
N TRP A 347 21.37 -3.33 12.56
CA TRP A 347 20.58 -2.32 13.27
C TRP A 347 19.14 -2.21 12.75
N GLU A 348 18.96 -2.29 11.44
CA GLU A 348 17.64 -2.24 10.79
C GLU A 348 16.89 -3.58 10.84
N HIS A 349 17.49 -4.64 11.42
CA HIS A 349 16.94 -5.99 11.37
C HIS A 349 16.62 -6.47 9.94
N ALA A 350 17.46 -6.09 8.97
CA ALA A 350 17.13 -6.19 7.55
C ALA A 350 16.78 -7.61 7.09
N ARG A 351 17.49 -8.64 7.58
CA ARG A 351 17.18 -10.04 7.24
C ARG A 351 15.77 -10.43 7.67
N PHE A 352 15.35 -10.06 8.89
CA PHE A 352 14.00 -10.29 9.38
C PHE A 352 12.98 -9.48 8.56
N ALA A 353 13.32 -8.24 8.21
CA ALA A 353 12.45 -7.38 7.40
C ALA A 353 12.13 -7.97 6.02
N HIS A 354 13.12 -8.55 5.34
CA HIS A 354 12.92 -9.27 4.08
C HIS A 354 12.13 -10.56 4.28
N TRP A 355 12.50 -11.39 5.27
CA TRP A 355 11.78 -12.63 5.57
C TRP A 355 10.29 -12.39 5.87
N TYR A 356 9.99 -11.39 6.69
CA TYR A 356 8.63 -11.11 7.08
C TYR A 356 7.81 -10.44 5.97
N THR A 357 8.45 -9.61 5.13
CA THR A 357 7.83 -9.10 3.91
C THR A 357 7.50 -10.23 2.94
N GLU A 358 8.40 -11.20 2.78
CA GLU A 358 8.14 -12.40 2.00
C GLU A 358 6.98 -13.23 2.56
N TYR A 359 6.92 -13.42 3.88
CA TYR A 359 5.77 -14.04 4.54
C TYR A 359 4.46 -13.28 4.27
N ARG A 360 4.47 -11.94 4.28
CA ARG A 360 3.30 -11.12 3.94
C ARG A 360 2.82 -11.36 2.52
N MET A 361 3.74 -11.36 1.55
CA MET A 361 3.40 -11.56 0.15
C MET A 361 2.83 -12.95 -0.09
N LYS A 362 3.38 -13.98 0.55
CA LYS A 362 2.97 -15.38 0.37
C LYS A 362 1.72 -15.80 1.16
N HIS A 363 1.50 -15.25 2.35
CA HIS A 363 0.48 -15.77 3.28
C HIS A 363 -0.53 -14.75 3.80
N ILE A 364 -0.22 -13.45 3.76
CA ILE A 364 -1.14 -12.41 4.29
C ILE A 364 -1.91 -11.75 3.15
N LEU A 365 -1.21 -11.29 2.12
CA LEU A 365 -1.82 -10.58 0.98
C LEU A 365 -2.85 -11.46 0.23
N PRO A 366 -2.60 -12.76 -0.02
CA PRO A 366 -3.59 -13.61 -0.70
C PRO A 366 -4.91 -13.75 0.07
N LYS A 367 -4.87 -13.72 1.41
CA LYS A 367 -6.07 -13.82 2.27
C LYS A 367 -7.01 -12.61 2.18
N ALA A 368 -6.58 -11.50 1.56
CA ALA A 368 -7.41 -10.32 1.35
C ALA A 368 -8.49 -10.53 0.28
N VAL A 369 -8.33 -11.54 -0.58
CA VAL A 369 -9.18 -11.76 -1.75
C VAL A 369 -9.90 -13.10 -1.63
N PRO A 370 -11.22 -13.15 -1.85
CA PRO A 370 -11.96 -14.40 -1.91
C PRO A 370 -11.37 -15.32 -2.99
N SER A 371 -11.27 -16.62 -2.71
CA SER A 371 -10.68 -17.60 -3.64
C SER A 371 -11.42 -17.68 -4.98
N ASP A 372 -12.72 -17.42 -4.96
CA ASP A 372 -13.64 -17.43 -6.12
C ASP A 372 -13.77 -16.06 -6.81
N TRP A 373 -13.08 -15.02 -6.32
CA TRP A 373 -13.22 -13.67 -6.83
C TRP A 373 -12.88 -13.59 -8.32
N LEU A 374 -13.91 -13.28 -9.12
CA LEU A 374 -13.88 -13.17 -10.58
C LEU A 374 -13.43 -14.44 -11.31
N ALA A 375 -13.56 -15.63 -10.73
CA ALA A 375 -13.09 -16.89 -11.34
C ALA A 375 -13.63 -17.10 -12.77
N GLU A 376 -14.93 -16.88 -12.99
CA GLU A 376 -15.55 -16.99 -14.32
C GLU A 376 -15.15 -15.86 -15.26
N TRP A 377 -15.13 -14.61 -14.77
CA TRP A 377 -14.77 -13.45 -15.57
C TRP A 377 -13.31 -13.51 -16.04
N SER A 378 -12.42 -14.12 -15.24
CA SER A 378 -10.99 -14.29 -15.52
C SER A 378 -10.64 -15.41 -16.50
N LYS A 379 -11.61 -16.21 -16.96
CA LYS A 379 -11.33 -17.25 -17.95
C LYS A 379 -10.91 -16.64 -19.30
N PRO A 380 -9.90 -17.22 -19.98
CA PRO A 380 -9.47 -16.73 -21.28
C PRO A 380 -10.60 -16.87 -22.32
N LEU A 381 -10.74 -15.84 -23.15
CA LEU A 381 -11.62 -15.76 -24.28
C LEU A 381 -10.93 -16.25 -25.56
N PRO A 382 -11.68 -16.90 -26.49
CA PRO A 382 -11.19 -17.16 -27.84
C PRO A 382 -10.76 -15.88 -28.55
N LYS A 383 -9.71 -15.94 -29.39
CA LYS A 383 -9.17 -14.78 -30.14
C LYS A 383 -10.21 -14.02 -30.95
N SER A 384 -11.27 -14.70 -31.42
CA SER A 384 -12.38 -14.09 -32.16
C SER A 384 -13.25 -13.16 -31.30
N GLN A 385 -13.26 -13.34 -29.99
CA GLN A 385 -14.04 -12.56 -29.03
C GLN A 385 -13.21 -11.49 -28.32
N TRP A 386 -11.95 -11.30 -28.71
CA TRP A 386 -11.11 -10.28 -28.10
C TRP A 386 -11.61 -8.89 -28.47
N ALA A 387 -11.82 -8.06 -27.45
CA ALA A 387 -12.12 -6.65 -27.64
C ALA A 387 -10.92 -5.97 -28.30
N LYS A 388 -11.20 -5.14 -29.31
CA LYS A 388 -10.18 -4.37 -30.04
C LYS A 388 -10.12 -2.94 -29.52
N PRO A 389 -8.96 -2.28 -29.61
CA PRO A 389 -8.87 -0.84 -29.34
C PRO A 389 -9.84 -0.05 -30.21
N SER A 390 -10.35 1.07 -29.70
CA SER A 390 -11.13 1.99 -30.53
C SER A 390 -10.29 2.56 -31.67
N GLN A 391 -10.98 3.06 -32.69
CA GLN A 391 -10.35 3.74 -33.83
C GLN A 391 -9.52 4.94 -33.36
N ALA A 392 -10.06 5.75 -32.44
CA ALA A 392 -9.36 6.90 -31.87
C ALA A 392 -8.04 6.51 -31.18
N VAL A 393 -8.05 5.45 -30.36
CA VAL A 393 -6.82 4.96 -29.70
C VAL A 393 -5.79 4.48 -30.73
N SER A 394 -6.24 3.79 -31.78
CA SER A 394 -5.36 3.26 -32.83
C SER A 394 -4.69 4.40 -33.62
N GLU A 395 -5.48 5.37 -34.09
CA GLU A 395 -5.01 6.54 -34.84
C GLU A 395 -4.06 7.41 -34.00
N LEU A 396 -4.45 7.73 -32.76
CA LEU A 396 -3.60 8.50 -31.85
C LEU A 396 -2.30 7.78 -31.51
N SER A 397 -2.34 6.46 -31.35
CA SER A 397 -1.13 5.66 -31.11
C SER A 397 -0.15 5.72 -32.28
N GLU A 398 -0.63 5.73 -33.52
CA GLU A 398 0.21 5.90 -34.71
C GLU A 398 0.83 7.29 -34.78
N HIS A 399 0.03 8.34 -34.55
CA HIS A 399 0.53 9.72 -34.50
C HIS A 399 1.59 9.92 -33.41
N LEU A 400 1.39 9.32 -32.23
CA LEU A 400 2.35 9.37 -31.13
C LEU A 400 3.65 8.64 -31.48
N ARG A 401 3.59 7.44 -32.08
CA ARG A 401 4.79 6.73 -32.54
C ARG A 401 5.59 7.56 -33.54
N ALA A 402 4.92 8.22 -34.48
CA ALA A 402 5.57 9.12 -35.43
C ALA A 402 6.19 10.35 -34.73
N ALA A 403 5.54 10.89 -33.70
CA ALA A 403 6.07 12.00 -32.91
C ALA A 403 7.31 11.59 -32.08
N TYR A 404 7.31 10.40 -31.51
CA TYR A 404 8.46 9.86 -30.78
C TYR A 404 9.67 9.64 -31.69
N GLN A 405 9.46 9.21 -32.94
CA GLN A 405 10.54 9.11 -33.92
C GLN A 405 11.17 10.47 -34.26
N ARG A 406 10.44 11.58 -34.06
CA ARG A 406 10.96 12.95 -34.20
C ARG A 406 11.63 13.47 -32.92
N GLY A 407 11.67 12.69 -31.85
CA GLY A 407 12.26 13.08 -30.56
C GLY A 407 11.35 13.91 -29.65
N GLU A 408 10.06 14.06 -30.00
CA GLU A 408 9.09 14.72 -29.13
C GLU A 408 8.78 13.83 -27.91
N LYS A 409 8.48 14.42 -26.75
CA LYS A 409 8.17 13.67 -25.51
C LYS A 409 6.71 13.80 -25.13
N PHE A 410 6.11 12.70 -24.64
CA PHE A 410 4.69 12.66 -24.26
C PHE A 410 4.29 13.80 -23.31
N VAL A 411 5.12 14.06 -22.30
CA VAL A 411 4.86 15.06 -21.25
C VAL A 411 4.93 16.52 -21.73
N GLU A 412 5.49 16.76 -22.92
CA GLU A 412 5.62 18.09 -23.54
C GLU A 412 4.52 18.35 -24.58
N MET A 413 3.70 17.33 -24.91
CA MET A 413 2.76 17.40 -26.02
C MET A 413 1.44 18.10 -25.67
N GLY A 414 1.05 18.16 -24.40
CA GLY A 414 -0.24 18.71 -23.96
C GLY A 414 -1.41 17.77 -24.30
N ASP A 415 -2.61 18.33 -24.50
CA ASP A 415 -3.79 17.55 -24.92
C ASP A 415 -3.53 16.85 -26.27
N ILE A 416 -3.40 15.53 -26.22
CA ILE A 416 -3.09 14.70 -27.39
C ILE A 416 -4.25 14.64 -28.40
N GLU A 417 -5.50 14.59 -27.92
CA GLU A 417 -6.68 14.56 -28.79
C GLU A 417 -6.75 15.86 -29.60
N GLN A 418 -6.59 17.01 -28.93
CA GLN A 418 -6.60 18.31 -29.57
C GLN A 418 -5.41 18.49 -30.52
N ARG A 419 -4.21 18.06 -30.13
CA ARG A 419 -2.98 18.22 -30.92
C ARG A 419 -3.05 17.53 -32.27
N PHE A 420 -3.63 16.33 -32.33
CA PHE A 420 -3.73 15.54 -33.56
C PHE A 420 -5.10 15.62 -34.22
N GLY A 421 -6.06 16.37 -33.65
CA GLY A 421 -7.39 16.57 -34.23
C GLY A 421 -8.25 15.31 -34.23
N VAL A 422 -8.00 14.36 -33.33
CA VAL A 422 -8.76 13.11 -33.20
C VAL A 422 -9.61 13.20 -31.94
N ALA A 423 -10.94 13.22 -32.11
CA ALA A 423 -11.86 13.24 -30.98
C ALA A 423 -12.12 11.81 -30.49
N ALA A 424 -11.85 11.54 -29.22
CA ALA A 424 -12.24 10.29 -28.60
C ALA A 424 -13.76 10.22 -28.40
N PRO A 425 -14.37 9.03 -28.50
CA PRO A 425 -15.77 8.85 -28.12
C PRO A 425 -15.97 9.27 -26.65
N PRO A 426 -17.04 10.01 -26.33
CA PRO A 426 -17.32 10.38 -24.95
C PRO A 426 -17.56 9.13 -24.11
N SER A 427 -17.03 9.11 -22.87
CA SER A 427 -17.32 8.04 -21.90
C SER A 427 -18.83 7.90 -21.72
N ALA A 428 -19.30 6.66 -21.73
CA ALA A 428 -20.71 6.37 -21.53
C ALA A 428 -21.09 6.76 -20.10
N GLN A 429 -22.05 7.68 -19.93
CA GLN A 429 -22.59 8.08 -18.61
C GLN A 429 -23.46 6.98 -17.97
N GLN A 430 -23.28 5.72 -18.36
CA GLN A 430 -24.01 4.59 -17.82
C GLN A 430 -23.27 4.01 -16.62
N PRO A 431 -23.97 3.53 -15.58
CA PRO A 431 -23.35 2.80 -14.51
C PRO A 431 -22.61 1.57 -15.04
N TYR A 432 -21.37 1.40 -14.61
CA TYR A 432 -20.58 0.23 -14.96
C TYR A 432 -21.23 -1.08 -14.46
N PRO A 433 -21.06 -2.19 -15.19
CA PRO A 433 -21.45 -3.50 -14.70
C PRO A 433 -20.81 -3.80 -13.34
N SER A 434 -21.60 -4.32 -12.40
CA SER A 434 -21.13 -4.64 -11.05
C SER A 434 -21.43 -6.08 -10.65
N LEU A 435 -20.48 -6.67 -9.94
CA LEU A 435 -20.52 -8.03 -9.41
C LEU A 435 -20.31 -7.99 -7.88
N PRO A 436 -20.86 -8.93 -7.11
CA PRO A 436 -20.55 -9.04 -5.68
C PRO A 436 -19.05 -9.31 -5.49
N PHE A 437 -18.41 -8.65 -4.52
CA PHE A 437 -16.99 -8.93 -4.21
C PHE A 437 -16.81 -10.32 -3.57
N ARG A 438 -17.78 -10.74 -2.75
CA ARG A 438 -17.88 -12.10 -2.17
C ARG A 438 -19.12 -12.75 -2.77
N ALA A 439 -18.95 -13.52 -3.84
CA ALA A 439 -20.08 -14.19 -4.50
C ALA A 439 -20.49 -15.47 -3.75
N ASN A 440 -19.52 -16.24 -3.22
CA ASN A 440 -19.77 -17.46 -2.46
C ASN A 440 -18.95 -17.50 -1.16
N ALA A 441 -19.46 -16.90 -0.10
CA ALA A 441 -19.05 -17.24 1.26
C ALA A 441 -20.23 -17.89 2.00
N GLU A 442 -20.90 -18.82 1.34
CA GLU A 442 -21.67 -19.84 2.06
C GLU A 442 -20.67 -20.79 2.73
N GLY A 443 -20.76 -20.92 4.05
CA GLY A 443 -20.09 -21.97 4.82
C GLY A 443 -18.61 -21.75 5.14
N VAL A 444 -18.33 -20.92 6.15
CA VAL A 444 -17.28 -21.29 7.13
C VAL A 444 -18.01 -21.75 8.39
N ASP A 445 -18.76 -22.82 8.21
CA ASP A 445 -19.02 -23.83 9.24
C ASP A 445 -18.29 -25.09 8.75
N SER A 446 -17.58 -25.77 9.66
CA SER A 446 -16.55 -26.82 9.46
C SER A 446 -15.16 -26.27 9.07
N LEU A 447 -14.09 -26.35 9.87
CA LEU A 447 -13.75 -27.06 11.11
C LEU A 447 -12.72 -26.22 11.89
#